data_AF-A0A291DI32-F1
#
_entry.id   AF-A0A291DI32-F1
#
_cell.length_a   1.000
_cell.length_b   1.000
_cell.length_c   1.000
_cell.angle_alpha   90.00
_cell.angle_beta   90.00
_cell.angle_gamma   90.00
#
_symmetry.space_group_name_H-M   'P 1'
#
loop_
_entity.id
_entity.type
_entity.pdbx_description
1 polymer ?
#
loop_
_entity_poly.entity_id
_entity_poly.type
_entity_poly.pdbx_seq_one_letter_code
_entity_poly.pdbx_strand_id
1 'polypeptide(L)'
;MFPIVQAEKKKKWTDKKLDSLGELILKHKFWTIVVVVVIPILILIALSYKFKNINIIDWYSFILGISSFLVGILVLESITEKERLLDAMQNKRKSDTIQNLYNESIIIMEQFLNYDKDFEEFQKQEELGMEQHRELKQNLTKLTQNYKINIDSFSDFNSYSNESEVNWFKKKITFLSYMKIVNSLYSDLTILKEENDFTEELKIWEDKLK
;
A
#
# COMPACT_ATOMS: atom_id res chain seq x y z
N MET A 1 13.65 9.00 19.22
CA MET A 1 13.89 9.84 18.01
C MET A 1 14.52 8.96 16.94
N PHE A 2 14.13 9.11 15.67
CA PHE A 2 14.52 8.32 14.46
C PHE A 2 13.48 7.37 13.83
N PRO A 3 12.32 7.88 13.35
CA PRO A 3 11.59 7.27 12.23
C PRO A 3 12.08 7.77 10.85
N ILE A 4 12.88 8.84 10.80
CA ILE A 4 13.27 9.54 9.56
C ILE A 4 14.24 8.69 8.71
N VAL A 5 15.14 7.93 9.35
CA VAL A 5 16.18 7.14 8.64
C VAL A 5 15.61 5.93 7.91
N GLN A 6 14.51 5.33 8.40
CA GLN A 6 13.86 4.20 7.70
C GLN A 6 13.00 4.66 6.52
N ALA A 7 12.35 5.83 6.63
CA ALA A 7 11.60 6.42 5.53
C ALA A 7 12.53 6.87 4.38
N GLU A 8 13.67 7.49 4.67
CA GLU A 8 14.69 7.83 3.66
C GLU A 8 15.27 6.59 2.99
N LYS A 9 15.62 5.54 3.75
CA LYS A 9 16.19 4.31 3.17
C LYS A 9 15.18 3.55 2.30
N LYS A 10 13.90 3.48 2.68
CA LYS A 10 12.84 2.89 1.85
C LYS A 10 12.56 3.71 0.60
N LYS A 11 12.46 5.04 0.71
CA LYS A 11 12.24 5.96 -0.42
C LYS A 11 13.38 5.88 -1.45
N LYS A 12 14.63 5.86 -0.98
CA LYS A 12 15.84 5.74 -1.81
C LYS A 12 15.99 4.38 -2.51
N TRP A 13 15.38 3.32 -1.97
CA TRP A 13 15.34 1.99 -2.61
C TRP A 13 14.28 1.90 -3.70
N THR A 14 13.10 2.49 -3.48
CA THR A 14 12.06 2.61 -4.52
C THR A 14 12.52 3.50 -5.67
N ASP A 15 13.17 4.63 -5.39
CA ASP A 15 13.66 5.54 -6.43
C ASP A 15 14.74 4.85 -7.30
N LYS A 16 15.69 4.11 -6.71
CA LYS A 16 16.70 3.37 -7.47
C LYS A 16 16.14 2.25 -8.36
N LYS A 17 15.10 1.54 -7.91
CA LYS A 17 14.47 0.49 -8.74
C LYS A 17 13.61 1.09 -9.85
N LEU A 18 12.87 2.17 -9.56
CA LEU A 18 12.13 2.94 -10.55
C LEU A 18 13.04 3.61 -11.58
N ASP A 19 14.21 4.11 -11.17
CA ASP A 19 15.23 4.64 -12.09
C ASP A 19 15.81 3.53 -12.97
N SER A 20 16.08 2.34 -12.42
CA SER A 20 16.58 1.22 -13.22
C SER A 20 15.57 0.69 -14.24
N LEU A 21 14.28 0.66 -13.88
CA LEU A 21 13.19 0.32 -14.80
C LEU A 21 12.96 1.45 -15.81
N GLY A 22 13.07 2.70 -15.38
CA GLY A 22 13.00 3.89 -16.22
C GLY A 22 14.11 3.92 -17.28
N GLU A 23 15.35 3.63 -16.91
CA GLU A 23 16.49 3.51 -17.82
C GLU A 23 16.33 2.35 -18.80
N LEU A 24 15.82 1.20 -18.34
CA LEU A 24 15.61 0.03 -19.20
C LEU A 24 14.48 0.26 -20.21
N ILE A 25 13.40 0.92 -19.78
CA ILE A 25 12.30 1.36 -20.64
C ILE A 25 12.77 2.43 -21.64
N LEU A 26 13.58 3.41 -21.21
CA LEU A 26 14.13 4.44 -22.10
C LEU A 26 15.09 3.85 -23.14
N LYS A 27 15.97 2.93 -22.73
CA LYS A 27 16.94 2.28 -23.63
C LYS A 27 16.25 1.35 -24.63
N HIS A 28 15.21 0.63 -24.21
CA HIS A 28 14.42 -0.21 -25.11
C HIS A 28 13.59 0.64 -26.08
N LYS A 29 12.93 1.70 -25.60
CA LYS A 29 12.18 2.65 -26.44
C LYS A 29 13.07 3.41 -27.43
N PHE A 30 14.30 3.76 -27.06
CA PHE A 30 15.28 4.36 -27.98
C PHE A 30 15.65 3.41 -29.12
N TRP A 31 15.91 2.13 -28.81
CA TRP A 31 16.16 1.10 -29.83
C TRP A 31 14.94 0.85 -30.72
N THR A 32 13.73 0.88 -30.17
CA THR A 32 12.48 0.77 -30.94
C THR A 32 12.32 1.96 -31.90
N ILE A 33 12.64 3.19 -31.48
CA ILE A 33 12.61 4.37 -32.37
C ILE A 33 13.68 4.24 -33.48
N VAL A 34 14.88 3.78 -33.16
CA VAL A 34 15.93 3.54 -34.15
C VAL A 34 15.50 2.49 -35.18
N VAL A 35 14.89 1.38 -34.74
CA VAL A 35 14.42 0.31 -35.62
C VAL A 35 13.20 0.72 -36.44
N VAL A 36 12.24 1.46 -35.86
CA VAL A 36 11.00 1.87 -36.55
C VAL A 36 11.18 3.09 -37.45
N VAL A 37 12.16 3.94 -37.20
CA VAL A 37 12.37 5.18 -38.00
C VAL A 37 13.58 5.07 -38.92
N VAL A 38 14.74 4.65 -38.41
CA VAL A 38 16.00 4.68 -39.19
C VAL A 38 16.03 3.58 -40.26
N ILE A 39 15.54 2.38 -39.93
CA ILE A 39 15.54 1.26 -40.89
C ILE A 39 14.59 1.51 -42.07
N PRO A 40 13.34 2.00 -41.87
CA PRO A 40 12.47 2.35 -42.99
C PRO A 40 13.01 3.49 -43.85
N ILE A 41 13.70 4.49 -43.27
CA ILE A 41 14.36 5.56 -44.04
C ILE A 41 15.50 4.98 -44.91
N LEU A 42 16.32 4.06 -44.38
CA LEU A 42 17.36 3.40 -45.16
C LEU A 42 16.79 2.52 -46.28
N ILE A 43 15.70 1.79 -46.00
CA ILE A 43 14.98 0.99 -47.01
C ILE A 43 14.34 1.87 -48.08
N LEU A 44 13.78 3.04 -47.72
CA LEU A 44 13.26 4.02 -48.66
C LEU A 44 14.35 4.62 -49.54
N ILE A 45 15.53 4.94 -49.01
CA ILE A 45 16.67 5.43 -49.81
C ILE A 45 17.07 4.35 -50.83
N ALA A 46 17.09 3.07 -50.43
CA ALA A 46 17.36 1.97 -51.36
C ALA A 46 16.24 1.74 -52.40
N LEU A 47 14.96 1.93 -52.03
CA LEU A 47 13.81 1.71 -52.90
C LEU A 47 13.49 2.89 -53.83
N SER A 48 13.74 4.12 -53.41
CA SER A 48 13.62 5.33 -54.23
C SER A 48 14.55 5.32 -55.44
N TYR A 49 15.67 4.57 -55.38
CA TYR A 49 16.52 4.27 -56.53
C TYR A 49 15.82 3.38 -57.58
N LYS A 50 14.81 2.58 -57.18
CA LYS A 50 14.09 1.64 -58.05
C LYS A 50 12.73 2.13 -58.57
N PHE A 51 12.09 3.12 -57.94
CA PHE A 51 10.74 3.58 -58.32
C PHE A 51 10.74 5.07 -58.74
N LYS A 52 10.81 5.33 -60.05
CA LYS A 52 10.95 6.68 -60.64
C LYS A 52 9.70 7.59 -60.59
N ASN A 53 8.55 7.12 -60.11
CA ASN A 53 7.25 7.79 -60.34
C ASN A 53 6.38 8.02 -59.10
N ILE A 54 6.92 7.91 -57.88
CA ILE A 54 6.17 8.25 -56.66
C ILE A 54 6.90 9.38 -55.94
N ASN A 55 6.16 10.43 -55.56
CA ASN A 55 6.71 11.59 -54.90
C ASN A 55 7.28 11.19 -53.53
N ILE A 56 8.56 11.48 -53.30
CA ILE A 56 9.28 11.03 -52.09
C ILE A 56 8.68 11.62 -50.81
N ILE A 57 8.02 12.78 -50.94
CA ILE A 57 7.34 13.51 -49.86
C ILE A 57 6.11 12.74 -49.36
N ASP A 58 5.35 12.08 -50.24
CA ASP A 58 4.15 11.32 -49.87
C ASP A 58 4.52 10.04 -49.10
N TRP A 59 5.60 9.36 -49.52
CA TRP A 59 6.15 8.21 -48.80
C TRP A 59 6.69 8.58 -47.42
N TYR A 60 7.39 9.71 -47.33
CA TYR A 60 7.93 10.20 -46.07
C TYR A 60 6.80 10.56 -45.09
N SER A 61 5.75 11.21 -45.57
CA SER A 61 4.57 11.55 -44.76
C SER A 61 3.83 10.30 -44.26
N PHE A 62 3.70 9.27 -45.09
CA PHE A 62 3.08 8.00 -44.71
C PHE A 62 3.86 7.28 -43.61
N ILE A 63 5.19 7.19 -43.73
CA ILE A 63 6.04 6.54 -42.74
C ILE A 63 6.10 7.33 -41.43
N LEU A 64 6.13 8.66 -41.49
CA LEU A 64 6.00 9.49 -40.30
C LEU A 64 4.66 9.28 -39.60
N GLY A 65 3.56 9.17 -40.34
CA GLY A 65 2.23 8.90 -39.79
C GLY A 65 2.14 7.55 -39.08
N ILE A 66 2.65 6.48 -39.69
CA ILE A 66 2.71 5.15 -39.05
C ILE A 66 3.63 5.18 -37.83
N SER A 67 4.79 5.83 -37.93
CA SER A 67 5.75 5.94 -36.82
C SER A 67 5.16 6.70 -35.64
N SER A 68 4.47 7.83 -35.88
CA SER A 68 3.81 8.58 -34.81
C SER A 68 2.67 7.79 -34.17
N PHE A 69 1.93 7.01 -34.97
CA PHE A 69 0.87 6.14 -34.47
C PHE A 69 1.40 5.02 -33.58
N LEU A 70 2.48 4.33 -34.00
CA LEU A 70 3.14 3.30 -33.20
C LEU A 70 3.74 3.86 -31.90
N VAL A 71 4.39 5.02 -31.97
CA VAL A 71 4.88 5.72 -30.76
C VAL A 71 3.71 6.07 -29.83
N GLY A 72 2.57 6.52 -30.39
CA GLY A 72 1.35 6.77 -29.62
C GLY A 72 0.86 5.54 -28.86
N ILE A 73 0.75 4.38 -29.53
CA ILE A 73 0.36 3.11 -28.89
C ILE A 73 1.34 2.73 -27.78
N LEU A 74 2.65 2.79 -28.04
CA LEU A 74 3.69 2.43 -27.05
C LEU A 74 3.70 3.36 -25.83
N VAL A 75 3.36 4.64 -26.02
CA VAL A 75 3.23 5.60 -24.92
C VAL A 75 1.97 5.29 -24.10
N LEU A 76 0.84 5.03 -24.75
CA LEU A 76 -0.42 4.65 -24.11
C LEU A 76 -0.27 3.38 -23.28
N GLU A 77 0.25 2.28 -23.87
CA GLU A 77 0.51 1.03 -23.14
C GLU A 77 1.40 1.25 -21.92
N SER A 78 2.47 2.04 -22.07
CA SER A 78 3.38 2.34 -20.99
C SER A 78 2.77 3.20 -19.87
N ILE A 79 1.80 4.06 -20.16
CA ILE A 79 1.09 4.84 -19.15
C ILE A 79 0.10 3.93 -18.42
N THR A 80 -0.67 3.13 -19.17
CA THR A 80 -1.64 2.19 -18.60
C THR A 80 -0.99 1.16 -17.68
N GLU A 81 0.19 0.64 -18.04
CA GLU A 81 0.94 -0.29 -17.19
C GLU A 81 1.45 0.39 -15.91
N LYS A 82 1.93 1.63 -16.00
CA LYS A 82 2.35 2.42 -14.83
C LYS A 82 1.19 2.71 -13.89
N GLU A 83 0.03 3.09 -14.42
CA GLU A 83 -1.18 3.31 -13.62
C GLU A 83 -1.59 2.03 -12.89
N ARG A 84 -1.62 0.89 -13.58
CA ARG A 84 -1.90 -0.42 -12.97
C ARG A 84 -0.91 -0.78 -11.85
N LEU A 85 0.38 -0.55 -12.06
CA LEU A 85 1.40 -0.81 -11.05
C LEU A 85 1.27 0.13 -9.84
N LEU A 86 0.93 1.39 -10.07
CA LEU A 86 0.70 2.36 -8.99
C LEU A 86 -0.51 1.96 -8.16
N ASP A 87 -1.62 1.60 -8.79
CA ASP A 87 -2.82 1.12 -8.10
C ASP A 87 -2.53 -0.15 -7.29
N ALA A 88 -1.80 -1.11 -7.88
CA ALA A 88 -1.39 -2.32 -7.19
C ALA A 88 -0.51 -2.02 -5.96
N MET A 89 0.46 -1.11 -6.09
CA MET A 89 1.30 -0.69 -4.95
C MET A 89 0.50 0.03 -3.87
N GLN A 90 -0.46 0.88 -4.24
CA GLN A 90 -1.32 1.56 -3.28
C GLN A 90 -2.20 0.56 -2.51
N ASN A 91 -2.81 -0.39 -3.22
CA ASN A 91 -3.62 -1.45 -2.61
C ASN A 91 -2.79 -2.33 -1.67
N LYS A 92 -1.58 -2.71 -2.08
CA LYS A 92 -0.66 -3.46 -1.21
C LYS A 92 -0.28 -2.68 0.04
N ARG A 93 0.10 -1.40 -0.09
CA ARG A 93 0.42 -0.55 1.07
C ARG A 93 -0.77 -0.40 2.00
N LYS A 94 -1.98 -0.27 1.46
CA LYS A 94 -3.21 -0.21 2.24
C LYS A 94 -3.41 -1.50 3.05
N SER A 95 -3.30 -2.65 2.40
CA SER A 95 -3.40 -3.97 3.05
C SER A 95 -2.33 -4.16 4.13
N ASP A 96 -1.05 -3.89 3.82
CA ASP A 96 0.05 -3.98 4.80
C ASP A 96 -0.19 -3.07 6.02
N THR A 97 -0.73 -1.87 5.79
CA THR A 97 -1.04 -0.94 6.89
C THR A 97 -2.18 -1.46 7.75
N ILE A 98 -3.25 -1.98 7.15
CA ILE A 98 -4.36 -2.60 7.88
C ILE A 98 -3.85 -3.78 8.72
N GLN A 99 -3.04 -4.66 8.12
CA GLN A 99 -2.49 -5.82 8.82
C GLN A 99 -1.60 -5.44 9.99
N ASN A 100 -0.75 -4.42 9.83
CA ASN A 100 0.05 -3.90 10.94
C ASN A 100 -0.83 -3.34 12.07
N LEU A 101 -1.86 -2.57 11.73
CA LEU A 101 -2.80 -2.04 12.73
C LEU A 101 -3.53 -3.15 13.50
N TYR A 102 -3.95 -4.23 12.82
CA TYR A 102 -4.50 -5.42 13.49
C TYR A 102 -3.48 -6.04 14.45
N ASN A 103 -2.26 -6.32 13.96
CA ASN A 103 -1.24 -7.00 14.74
C ASN A 103 -0.82 -6.18 15.97
N GLU A 104 -0.58 -4.88 15.81
CA GLU A 104 -0.24 -3.98 16.91
C GLU A 104 -1.38 -3.91 17.94
N SER A 105 -2.63 -3.81 17.48
CA SER A 105 -3.80 -3.81 18.38
C SER A 105 -3.91 -5.11 19.17
N ILE A 106 -3.74 -6.26 18.51
CA ILE A 106 -3.77 -7.59 19.14
C ILE A 106 -2.68 -7.71 20.20
N ILE A 107 -1.44 -7.32 19.91
CA ILE A 107 -0.33 -7.36 20.86
C ILE A 107 -0.64 -6.53 22.11
N ILE A 108 -1.17 -5.31 21.94
CA ILE A 108 -1.53 -4.44 23.07
C ILE A 108 -2.64 -5.08 23.91
N MET A 109 -3.66 -5.65 23.27
CA MET A 109 -4.75 -6.32 23.99
C MET A 109 -4.25 -7.56 24.75
N GLU A 110 -3.34 -8.36 24.18
CA GLU A 110 -2.72 -9.49 24.88
C GLU A 110 -1.93 -9.04 26.12
N GLN A 111 -1.21 -7.92 26.01
CA GLN A 111 -0.52 -7.32 27.16
C GLN A 111 -1.51 -6.93 28.26
N PHE A 112 -2.64 -6.31 27.92
CA PHE A 112 -3.69 -6.04 28.90
C PHE A 112 -4.28 -7.31 29.50
N LEU A 113 -4.60 -8.32 28.68
CA LEU A 113 -5.20 -9.58 29.13
C LEU A 113 -4.26 -10.37 30.07
N ASN A 114 -2.95 -10.20 29.93
CA ASN A 114 -2.00 -10.74 30.92
C ASN A 114 -2.15 -10.08 32.30
N TYR A 115 -2.56 -8.81 32.36
CA TYR A 115 -2.85 -8.10 33.61
C TYR A 115 -4.25 -8.37 34.18
N ASP A 116 -5.14 -9.05 33.46
CA ASP A 116 -6.53 -9.31 33.89
C ASP A 116 -6.61 -9.97 35.28
N LYS A 117 -5.55 -10.69 35.67
CA LYS A 117 -5.45 -11.42 36.93
C LYS A 117 -4.72 -10.65 38.05
N ASP A 118 -4.01 -9.57 37.75
CA ASP A 118 -3.19 -8.85 38.73
C ASP A 118 -3.32 -7.33 38.59
N PHE A 119 -4.40 -6.80 39.19
CA PHE A 119 -4.66 -5.37 39.27
C PHE A 119 -3.53 -4.61 40.00
N GLU A 120 -2.87 -5.24 40.98
CA GLU A 120 -1.78 -4.60 41.74
C GLU A 120 -0.52 -4.48 40.89
N GLU A 121 -0.26 -5.46 40.03
CA GLU A 121 0.80 -5.41 39.03
C GLU A 121 0.51 -4.35 37.96
N PHE A 122 -0.74 -4.24 37.48
CA PHE A 122 -1.13 -3.17 36.57
C PHE A 122 -0.91 -1.78 37.19
N GLN A 123 -1.28 -1.57 38.46
CA GLN A 123 -1.09 -0.27 39.13
C GLN A 123 0.38 0.16 39.19
N LYS A 124 1.33 -0.77 39.28
CA LYS A 124 2.76 -0.46 39.25
C LYS A 124 3.24 0.00 37.87
N GLN A 125 2.47 -0.28 36.81
CA GLN A 125 2.78 0.03 35.42
C GLN A 125 1.72 0.94 34.78
N GLU A 126 1.01 1.74 35.58
CA GLU A 126 -0.14 2.52 35.12
C GLU A 126 0.21 3.45 33.94
N GLU A 127 1.40 4.04 33.93
CA GLU A 127 1.85 4.96 32.88
C GLU A 127 1.99 4.24 31.53
N LEU A 128 2.61 3.05 31.53
CA LEU A 128 2.74 2.20 30.35
C LEU A 128 1.38 1.71 29.87
N GLY A 129 0.50 1.29 30.79
CA GLY A 129 -0.87 0.88 30.46
C GLY A 129 -1.69 2.02 29.84
N MET A 130 -1.49 3.26 30.29
CA MET A 130 -2.16 4.43 29.70
C MET A 130 -1.62 4.77 28.31
N GLU A 131 -0.31 4.61 28.07
CA GLU A 131 0.28 4.75 26.73
C GLU A 131 -0.29 3.70 25.76
N GLN A 132 -0.29 2.43 26.17
CA GLN A 132 -0.86 1.31 25.43
C GLN A 132 -2.35 1.53 25.11
N HIS A 133 -3.13 2.04 26.06
CA HIS A 133 -4.53 2.37 25.82
C HIS A 133 -4.70 3.43 24.72
N ARG A 134 -3.88 4.50 24.76
CA ARG A 134 -3.92 5.56 23.74
C ARG A 134 -3.54 5.03 22.37
N GLU A 135 -2.50 4.20 22.30
CA GLU A 135 -2.06 3.56 21.05
C GLU A 135 -3.14 2.64 20.47
N LEU A 136 -3.74 1.78 21.31
CA LEU A 136 -4.86 0.92 20.92
C LEU A 136 -6.03 1.74 20.39
N LYS A 137 -6.42 2.82 21.07
CA LYS A 137 -7.48 3.73 20.61
C LYS A 137 -7.15 4.33 19.25
N GLN A 138 -5.93 4.80 19.04
CA GLN A 138 -5.52 5.35 17.75
C GLN A 138 -5.57 4.30 16.64
N ASN A 139 -5.12 3.08 16.90
CA ASN A 139 -5.11 2.01 15.92
C ASN A 139 -6.54 1.57 15.54
N LEU A 140 -7.41 1.36 16.53
CA LEU A 140 -8.83 1.04 16.31
C LEU A 140 -9.58 2.18 15.62
N THR A 141 -9.26 3.44 15.93
CA THR A 141 -9.84 4.61 15.24
C THR A 141 -9.44 4.63 13.77
N LYS A 142 -8.17 4.34 13.44
CA LYS A 142 -7.73 4.23 12.04
C LYS A 142 -8.46 3.10 11.33
N LEU A 143 -8.57 1.92 11.94
CA LEU A 143 -9.27 0.76 11.36
C LEU A 143 -10.75 1.10 11.06
N THR A 144 -11.46 1.71 12.00
CA THR A 144 -12.88 2.02 11.85
C THR A 144 -13.16 3.24 10.98
N GLN A 145 -12.47 4.38 11.18
CA GLN A 145 -12.75 5.63 10.46
C GLN A 145 -12.07 5.71 9.10
N ASN A 146 -10.81 5.31 9.00
CA ASN A 146 -10.05 5.45 7.75
C ASN A 146 -10.25 4.24 6.83
N TYR A 147 -10.33 3.04 7.41
CA TYR A 147 -10.46 1.80 6.65
C TYR A 147 -11.86 1.20 6.66
N LYS A 148 -12.82 1.80 7.38
CA LYS A 148 -14.24 1.41 7.41
C LYS A 148 -14.47 -0.04 7.86
N ILE A 149 -13.56 -0.58 8.68
CA ILE A 149 -13.71 -1.89 9.29
C ILE A 149 -14.73 -1.77 10.41
N ASN A 150 -15.75 -2.63 10.40
CA ASN A 150 -16.73 -2.66 11.47
C ASN A 150 -16.20 -3.45 12.66
N ILE A 151 -16.05 -2.80 13.81
CA ILE A 151 -15.62 -3.43 15.07
C ILE A 151 -16.73 -3.13 16.08
N ASP A 152 -17.56 -4.11 16.38
CA ASP A 152 -18.78 -3.92 17.15
C ASP A 152 -18.48 -3.37 18.56
N SER A 153 -17.44 -3.89 19.20
CA SER A 153 -17.05 -3.45 20.55
C SER A 153 -16.32 -2.09 20.59
N PHE A 154 -16.06 -1.44 19.44
CA PHE A 154 -15.31 -0.18 19.41
C PHE A 154 -16.08 1.01 19.99
N SER A 155 -17.42 1.05 19.84
CA SER A 155 -18.23 2.12 20.45
C SER A 155 -18.15 2.10 21.97
N ASP A 156 -18.17 0.90 22.55
CA ASP A 156 -18.12 0.67 23.98
C ASP A 156 -16.73 1.02 24.51
N PHE A 157 -15.67 0.66 23.79
CA PHE A 157 -14.30 1.07 24.10
C PHE A 157 -14.09 2.59 24.02
N ASN A 158 -14.63 3.22 22.97
CA ASN A 158 -14.45 4.65 22.75
C ASN A 158 -15.25 5.48 23.77
N SER A 159 -16.44 5.04 24.16
CA SER A 159 -17.21 5.65 25.26
C SER A 159 -16.50 5.48 26.61
N TYR A 160 -15.91 4.30 26.86
CA TYR A 160 -15.02 4.04 28.00
C TYR A 160 -13.71 4.83 28.00
N SER A 161 -13.42 5.59 26.95
CA SER A 161 -12.28 6.50 26.85
C SER A 161 -12.68 7.99 26.90
N ASN A 162 -13.94 8.31 26.64
CA ASN A 162 -14.45 9.69 26.61
C ASN A 162 -14.98 10.17 27.98
N GLU A 163 -15.33 9.27 28.90
CA GLU A 163 -15.71 9.63 30.28
C GLU A 163 -14.54 9.52 31.30
N SER A 164 -13.31 9.29 30.83
CA SER A 164 -12.34 8.49 31.60
C SER A 164 -10.86 8.74 31.28
N GLU A 165 -10.44 9.97 30.96
CA GLU A 165 -9.02 10.22 30.79
C GLU A 165 -8.15 9.87 32.03
N VAL A 166 -8.70 9.61 33.23
CA VAL A 166 -7.85 9.19 34.38
C VAL A 166 -8.50 8.30 35.48
N ASN A 167 -9.46 7.38 35.23
CA ASN A 167 -10.03 6.62 36.38
C ASN A 167 -10.28 5.11 36.19
N TRP A 168 -10.28 4.56 34.98
CA TRP A 168 -10.62 3.15 34.79
C TRP A 168 -9.64 2.21 35.51
N PHE A 169 -8.37 2.60 35.61
CA PHE A 169 -7.32 1.88 36.31
C PHE A 169 -7.24 2.15 37.83
N LYS A 170 -7.99 3.11 38.37
CA LYS A 170 -7.89 3.48 39.79
C LYS A 170 -8.63 2.54 40.73
N LYS A 171 -9.66 1.84 40.23
CA LYS A 171 -10.46 0.90 41.03
C LYS A 171 -10.50 -0.45 40.32
N LYS A 172 -10.37 -1.52 41.10
CA LYS A 172 -10.44 -2.90 40.59
C LYS A 172 -11.72 -3.17 39.79
N ILE A 173 -12.86 -2.66 40.25
CA ILE A 173 -14.15 -2.85 39.58
C ILE A 173 -14.14 -2.23 38.17
N THR A 174 -13.65 -0.99 38.04
CA THR A 174 -13.59 -0.32 36.74
C THR A 174 -12.54 -0.92 35.82
N PHE A 175 -11.43 -1.41 36.38
CA PHE A 175 -10.41 -2.14 35.65
C PHE A 175 -10.97 -3.45 35.07
N LEU A 176 -11.70 -4.24 35.88
CA LEU A 176 -12.31 -5.48 35.40
C LEU A 176 -13.36 -5.22 34.31
N SER A 177 -14.13 -4.13 34.40
CA SER A 177 -15.05 -3.75 33.32
C SER A 177 -14.30 -3.37 32.03
N TYR A 178 -13.20 -2.63 32.15
CA TYR A 178 -12.33 -2.31 31.01
C TYR A 178 -11.74 -3.59 30.39
N MET A 179 -11.27 -4.53 31.21
CA MET A 179 -10.73 -5.81 30.74
C MET A 179 -11.75 -6.65 29.96
N LYS A 180 -13.02 -6.63 30.36
CA LYS A 180 -14.09 -7.28 29.58
C LYS A 180 -14.23 -6.67 28.19
N ILE A 181 -14.16 -5.34 28.07
CA ILE A 181 -14.25 -4.64 26.78
C ILE A 181 -13.02 -4.97 25.92
N VAL A 182 -11.83 -4.95 26.51
CA VAL A 182 -10.59 -5.37 25.83
C VAL A 182 -10.70 -6.81 25.32
N ASN A 183 -11.26 -7.72 26.12
CA ASN A 183 -11.46 -9.11 25.71
C ASN A 183 -12.48 -9.23 24.56
N SER A 184 -13.57 -8.46 24.57
CA SER A 184 -14.51 -8.41 23.45
C SER A 184 -13.85 -7.87 22.18
N LEU A 185 -13.08 -6.78 22.27
CA LEU A 185 -12.30 -6.26 21.14
C LEU A 185 -11.28 -7.28 20.60
N TYR A 186 -10.64 -8.04 21.49
CA TYR A 186 -9.71 -9.08 21.10
C TYR A 186 -10.40 -10.17 20.28
N SER A 187 -11.59 -10.59 20.73
CA SER A 187 -12.41 -11.54 19.98
C SER A 187 -12.82 -10.98 18.61
N ASP A 188 -13.35 -9.76 18.57
CA ASP A 188 -13.78 -9.11 17.33
C ASP A 188 -12.62 -9.00 16.34
N LEU A 189 -11.46 -8.49 16.78
CA LEU A 189 -10.29 -8.32 15.92
C LEU A 189 -9.68 -9.65 15.46
N THR A 190 -9.75 -10.69 16.29
CA THR A 190 -9.24 -12.03 15.90
C THR A 190 -10.11 -12.64 14.82
N ILE A 191 -11.44 -12.60 14.97
CA ILE A 191 -12.40 -13.06 13.96
C ILE A 191 -12.21 -12.26 12.66
N LEU A 192 -12.19 -10.93 12.76
CA LEU A 192 -12.02 -10.07 11.59
C LEU A 192 -10.67 -10.31 10.89
N LYS A 193 -9.61 -10.63 11.62
CA LYS A 193 -8.30 -10.96 11.03
C LYS A 193 -8.32 -12.31 10.31
N GLU A 194 -9.05 -13.30 10.83
CA GLU A 194 -9.24 -14.61 10.19
C GLU A 194 -10.14 -14.50 8.94
N GLU A 195 -11.20 -13.71 9.00
CA GLU A 195 -12.09 -13.45 7.86
C GLU A 195 -11.38 -12.66 6.75
N ASN A 196 -10.52 -11.72 7.15
CA ASN A 196 -9.67 -10.96 6.24
C ASN A 196 -8.30 -11.62 6.09
N ASP A 197 -8.18 -12.96 6.04
CA ASP A 197 -6.88 -13.59 5.76
C ASP A 197 -6.38 -13.17 4.37
N PHE A 198 -5.68 -12.03 4.35
CA PHE A 198 -5.22 -11.27 3.18
C PHE A 198 -4.29 -12.10 2.29
N THR A 199 -3.90 -13.29 2.75
CA THR A 199 -3.10 -14.29 2.05
C THR A 199 -3.74 -14.72 0.72
N GLU A 200 -5.08 -14.75 0.62
CA GLU A 200 -5.77 -15.18 -0.60
C GLU A 200 -5.86 -14.05 -1.64
N GLU A 201 -6.19 -12.82 -1.22
CA GLU A 201 -6.12 -11.65 -2.10
C GLU A 201 -4.69 -11.39 -2.58
N LEU A 202 -3.68 -11.43 -1.70
CA LEU A 202 -2.26 -11.27 -2.09
C LEU A 202 -1.80 -12.33 -3.09
N LYS A 203 -2.22 -13.59 -2.94
CA LYS A 203 -1.96 -14.65 -3.94
C LYS A 203 -2.58 -14.33 -5.29
N ILE A 204 -3.83 -13.89 -5.32
CA ILE A 204 -4.53 -13.48 -6.55
C ILE A 204 -3.84 -12.26 -7.20
N TRP A 205 -3.28 -11.36 -6.40
CA TRP A 205 -2.54 -10.19 -6.90
C TRP A 205 -1.13 -10.51 -7.39
N GLU A 206 -0.40 -11.41 -6.73
CA GLU A 206 0.92 -11.88 -7.19
C GLU A 206 0.84 -12.67 -8.51
N ASP A 207 -0.23 -13.45 -8.69
CA ASP A 207 -0.47 -14.15 -9.96
C ASP A 207 -0.91 -13.21 -11.09
N LYS A 208 -1.50 -12.04 -10.80
CA LYS A 208 -1.82 -11.01 -11.80
C LYS A 208 -0.63 -10.14 -12.22
N LEU A 209 0.49 -10.21 -11.49
CA LEU A 209 1.72 -9.44 -11.73
C LEU A 209 2.83 -10.26 -12.40
N LYS A 210 2.61 -11.57 -12.63
CA LYS A 210 3.46 -12.43 -13.46
C LYS A 210 2.97 -12.45 -14.91
#